data_AF-X0TVV1-F1
#
_entry.id   AF-X0TVV1-F1
#
_cell.length_a   1.000
_cell.length_b   1.000
_cell.length_c   1.000
_cell.angle_alpha   90.00
_cell.angle_beta   90.00
_cell.angle_gamma   90.00
#
_symmetry.space_group_name_H-M   'P 1'
#
loop_
_entity.id
_entity.type
_entity.pdbx_description
1 polymer ?
#
loop_
_entity_poly.entity_id
_entity_poly.type
_entity_poly.pdbx_seq_one_letter_code
_entity_poly.pdbx_strand_id
1 'polypeptide(L)' 'DAPNQKWAGDISYTWTTEGWLYLAVIIDLYSRRVIGWAVSDRLKRGLTIRALDMACPAPAAARVHSPHRSR' A
#
# COMPACT_ATOMS: atom_id res chain seq x y z
N ASP A 1 -15.96 0.09 14.81
CA ASP A 1 -14.96 0.27 13.74
C ASP A 1 -13.88 1.24 14.19
N ALA A 2 -12.62 1.03 13.78
CA ALA A 2 -11.47 1.91 14.03
C ALA A 2 -10.58 2.03 12.77
N PRO A 3 -9.70 3.05 12.68
CA PRO A 3 -8.74 3.18 11.57
C PRO A 3 -7.88 1.92 11.38
N ASN A 4 -7.47 1.65 10.15
CA ASN A 4 -6.57 0.56 9.79
C ASN A 4 -7.09 -0.86 10.07
N GLN A 5 -8.41 -1.05 10.15
CA GLN A 5 -9.02 -2.37 10.33
C GLN A 5 -9.65 -2.93 9.06
N LYS A 6 -10.12 -2.06 8.17
CA LYS A 6 -10.83 -2.43 6.94
C LYS A 6 -10.36 -1.54 5.81
N TRP A 7 -9.86 -2.14 4.74
CA TRP A 7 -9.36 -1.43 3.58
C TRP A 7 -10.15 -1.82 2.34
N ALA A 8 -10.22 -0.91 1.37
CA ALA A 8 -10.67 -1.21 0.02
C ALA A 8 -9.57 -0.86 -0.98
N GLY A 9 -9.41 -1.68 -2.00
CA GLY A 9 -8.47 -1.45 -3.09
C GLY A 9 -9.20 -1.43 -4.43
N ASP A 10 -8.75 -0.58 -5.34
CA ASP A 10 -9.24 -0.50 -6.72
C ASP A 10 -8.07 -0.33 -7.70
N ILE A 11 -8.27 -0.76 -8.95
CA ILE A 11 -7.38 -0.49 -10.06
C ILE A 11 -8.18 0.23 -11.15
N SER A 12 -7.78 1.47 -11.40
CA SER A 12 -8.31 2.30 -12.47
C SER A 12 -7.28 2.46 -13.58
N TYR A 13 -7.73 2.74 -14.80
CA TYR A 13 -6.87 2.99 -15.94
C TYR A 13 -7.36 4.22 -16.72
N THR A 14 -6.42 5.00 -17.26
CA THR A 14 -6.71 6.23 -18.00
C THR A 14 -5.83 6.30 -19.24
N TRP A 15 -6.43 6.72 -20.36
CA TRP A 15 -5.70 6.93 -21.61
C TRP A 15 -4.99 8.29 -21.58
N THR A 16 -3.71 8.31 -21.95
CA THR A 16 -2.88 9.52 -22.08
C THR A 16 -2.34 9.63 -23.50
N THR A 17 -1.73 10.75 -23.85
CA THR A 17 -1.05 10.92 -25.15
C THR A 17 0.13 9.98 -25.34
N GLU A 18 0.67 9.42 -24.26
CA GLU A 18 1.80 8.48 -24.25
C GLU A 18 1.35 7.01 -24.09
N GLY A 19 0.04 6.77 -23.98
CA GLY A 19 -0.56 5.43 -23.85
C GLY A 19 -1.37 5.22 -22.57
N TRP A 20 -1.61 3.96 -22.22
CA TRP A 20 -2.38 3.57 -21.02
C TRP A 20 -1.58 3.79 -19.74
N LEU A 21 -2.22 4.44 -18.77
CA LEU A 21 -1.71 4.57 -17.40
C LEU A 21 -2.61 3.78 -16.45
N TYR A 22 -2.02 2.92 -15.65
CA TYR A 22 -2.70 2.11 -14.63
C TYR A 22 -2.40 2.66 -13.24
N LEU A 23 -3.43 2.87 -12.44
CA LEU A 23 -3.37 3.38 -11.08
C LEU A 23 -4.01 2.37 -10.13
N ALA A 24 -3.25 1.88 -9.16
CA ALA A 24 -3.77 1.13 -8.02
C ALA A 24 -3.87 2.04 -6.80
N VAL A 25 -4.97 1.98 -6.05
CA VAL A 25 -5.21 2.79 -4.84
C VAL A 25 -5.74 1.90 -3.73
N ILE A 26 -5.31 2.16 -2.49
CA ILE A 26 -5.83 1.54 -1.26
C ILE A 26 -6.32 2.64 -0.33
N ILE A 27 -7.56 2.50 0.13
CA ILE A 27 -8.20 3.42 1.07
C ILE A 27 -8.48 2.72 2.41
N ASP A 28 -8.30 3.45 3.50
CA ASP A 28 -8.85 3.07 4.80
C ASP A 28 -10.34 3.39 4.85
N LEU A 29 -11.18 2.39 5.08
CA LEU A 29 -12.64 2.55 5.02
C LEU A 29 -13.20 3.36 6.18
N TYR A 30 -12.49 3.41 7.31
CA TYR A 30 -12.89 4.23 8.44
C TYR A 30 -12.62 5.72 8.18
N SER A 31 -11.38 6.08 7.84
CA SER A 31 -10.98 7.49 7.66
C SER A 31 -11.22 8.06 6.25
N ARG A 32 -11.53 7.20 5.27
CA ARG A 32 -11.67 7.53 3.84
C ARG A 32 -10.40 8.13 3.23
N ARG A 33 -9.24 7.87 3.84
CA ARG A 33 -7.94 8.34 3.37
C ARG A 33 -7.27 7.32 2.46
N VAL A 34 -6.57 7.82 1.44
CA VAL A 34 -5.63 7.01 0.65
C VAL A 34 -4.43 6.69 1.53
N ILE A 35 -4.20 5.40 1.77
CA ILE A 35 -3.08 4.91 2.58
C ILE A 35 -1.98 4.28 1.72
N GLY A 36 -2.28 3.93 0.47
CA GLY A 36 -1.29 3.45 -0.49
C GLY A 36 -1.77 3.64 -1.92
N TRP A 37 -0.84 3.82 -2.86
CA TRP A 37 -1.12 3.99 -4.27
C TRP A 37 0.11 3.67 -5.11
N ALA A 38 -0.06 3.27 -6.36
CA ALA A 38 1.04 3.10 -7.29
C ALA A 38 0.56 3.29 -8.72
N VAL A 39 1.46 3.74 -9.60
CA VAL A 39 1.20 3.98 -11.01
C VAL A 39 2.19 3.21 -11.89
N SER A 40 1.74 2.74 -13.05
CA SER A 40 2.54 2.02 -14.04
C SER A 40 1.94 2.18 -15.45
N ASP A 41 2.78 2.16 -16.47
CA ASP A 41 2.40 2.10 -17.89
C ASP A 41 1.85 0.71 -18.30
N ARG A 42 1.99 -0.29 -17.42
CA ARG A 42 1.54 -1.68 -17.63
C ARG A 42 0.81 -2.23 -16.42
N LEU A 43 -0.28 -2.95 -16.64
CA LEU A 43 -0.97 -3.72 -15.62
C LEU A 43 -0.16 -4.96 -15.24
N LYS A 44 0.56 -4.90 -14.11
CA LYS A 44 1.35 -6.00 -13.56
C LYS A 44 0.97 -6.21 -12.09
N ARG A 45 1.09 -7.45 -11.59
CA ARG A 45 0.89 -7.77 -10.16
C ARG A 45 1.71 -6.85 -9.23
N GLY A 46 2.91 -6.46 -9.67
CA GLY A 46 3.78 -5.54 -8.92
C GLY A 46 3.16 -4.16 -8.66
N LEU A 47 2.21 -3.71 -9.48
CA LEU A 47 1.51 -2.43 -9.25
C LEU A 47 0.71 -2.47 -7.95
N THR A 48 -0.12 -3.50 -7.79
CA THR A 48 -0.95 -3.69 -6.59
C THR A 48 -0.09 -4.00 -5.36
N ILE A 49 0.97 -4.79 -5.51
CA ILE A 49 1.91 -5.09 -4.42
C ILE A 49 2.55 -3.80 -3.90
N ARG A 50 3.03 -2.92 -4.80
CA ARG A 50 3.63 -1.63 -4.39
C ARG A 50 2.64 -0.74 -3.65
N ALA A 51 1.39 -0.67 -4.11
CA ALA A 51 0.35 0.08 -3.41
C ALA A 51 0.09 -0.49 -2.00
N LEU A 52 0.11 -1.83 -1.85
CA LEU A 52 -0.07 -2.52 -0.58
C LEU A 52 1.12 -2.34 0.37
N ASP A 53 2.35 -2.44 -0.13
CA ASP A 53 3.57 -2.22 0.65
C ASP A 53 3.61 -0.79 1.23
N MET A 54 3.07 0.18 0.50
CA MET A 54 2.91 1.55 1.01
C MET A 54 1.82 1.67 2.07
N ALA A 55 0.70 0.98 1.90
CA ALA A 55 -0.42 0.99 2.85
C ALA A 55 -0.09 0.27 4.16
N CYS A 56 0.73 -0.78 4.08
CA CYS A 56 1.15 -1.60 5.20
C CYS A 56 2.64 -1.89 5.07
N PRO A 57 3.53 -0.93 5.40
CA PRO A 57 4.94 -1.21 5.47
C PRO A 57 5.11 -2.32 6.50
N ALA A 58 5.89 -3.35 6.14
CA ALA A 58 6.23 -4.41 7.09
C ALA A 58 6.63 -3.77 8.43
N PRO A 59 6.16 -4.28 9.58
CA PRO A 59 6.52 -3.72 10.87
C PRO A 59 8.03 -3.57 10.91
N ALA A 60 8.52 -2.36 11.19
CA ALA A 60 9.91 -1.95 11.09
C ALA A 60 10.79 -2.78 12.03
N ALA A 61 11.08 -4.01 11.60
CA ALA A 61 11.38 -5.12 12.46
C ALA A 61 10.32 -5.32 13.56
N ALA A 62 10.09 -6.57 13.96
CA ALA A 62 10.04 -6.78 15.39
C ALA A 62 11.29 -6.08 15.95
N ARG A 63 11.14 -4.96 16.65
CA ARG A 63 12.15 -4.57 17.65
C ARG A 63 12.11 -5.72 18.66
N VAL A 64 12.80 -6.80 18.31
CA VAL A 64 13.23 -7.82 19.24
C VAL A 64 14.16 -7.05 20.15
N HIS A 65 13.58 -6.53 21.23
CA HIS A 65 14.34 -6.12 22.38
C HIS A 65 14.96 -7.42 22.90
N SER A 66 16.14 -7.77 22.41
CA SER A 66 16.98 -8.76 23.06
C SER A 66 17.48 -8.11 24.35
N PRO A 67 17.02 -8.52 25.55
CA PRO A 67 17.63 -8.04 26.78
C PRO A 67 18.95 -8.81 26.91
N HIS A 68 20.02 -8.31 26.31
CA HIS A 68 21.36 -8.74 26.70
C HIS A 68 21.70 -8.01 28.00
N ARG A 69 21.27 -8.57 29.13
CA ARG A 69 21.83 -8.19 30.44
C ARG A 69 23.12 -8.97 30.61
N SER A 70 24.23 -8.27 30.45
CA SER A 70 25.54 -8.68 30.90
C SER A 70 25.62 -8.59 32.43
N ARG A 71 26.42 -9.51 32.98
CA ARG A 71 26.82 -9.72 34.38
C ARG A 71 25.92 -10.62 35.22
#